data_AF-A0A954BU16-F1
#
_entry.id   AF-A0A954BU16-F1
#
_cell.length_a   1.000
_cell.length_b   1.000
_cell.length_c   1.000
_cell.angle_alpha   90.00
_cell.angle_beta   90.00
_cell.angle_gamma   90.00
#
_symmetry.space_group_name_H-M   'P 1'
#
loop_
_entity.id
_entity.type
_entity.pdbx_description
1 polymer ?
#
loop_
_entity_poly.entity_id
_entity_poly.type
_entity_poly.pdbx_seq_one_letter_code
_entity_poly.pdbx_strand_id
1 'polypeptide(L)'
;MKGSYIHLRLGLLLSSEKQAALIARPLAEEHSVRLERFEQAHDAMDFVREKHPQVVIADFERFGAAGIYGLADLMAEADAPVILIVRDVSEWEREQFKALGVVHVFEGTFKISELGEQVSLALKRRFRIGSSDRLPTVGV
;
A
#
# COMPACT_ATOMS: atom_id res chain seq x y z
N MET A 1 7.66 6.91 34.66
CA MET A 1 6.75 6.93 33.49
C MET A 1 7.12 5.76 32.60
N LYS A 2 6.27 4.74 32.47
CA LYS A 2 6.51 3.66 31.50
C LYS A 2 6.20 4.23 30.12
N GLY A 3 7.24 4.50 29.32
CA GLY A 3 7.07 4.87 27.92
C GLY A 3 6.39 3.72 27.20
N SER A 4 5.14 3.93 26.77
CA SER A 4 4.47 2.98 25.89
C SER A 4 5.11 3.16 24.51
N TYR A 5 5.94 2.21 24.09
CA TYR A 5 6.48 2.21 22.75
C TYR A 5 5.34 1.94 21.77
N ILE A 6 4.91 2.97 21.05
CA ILE A 6 3.95 2.79 19.96
C ILE A 6 4.72 2.07 18.85
N HIS A 7 4.40 0.79 18.64
CA HIS A 7 4.89 0.05 17.48
C HIS A 7 4.22 0.61 16.23
N LEU A 8 4.94 1.48 15.52
CA LEU A 8 4.49 1.99 14.23
C LEU A 8 4.49 0.87 13.20
N ARG A 9 3.41 0.80 12.42
CA ARG A 9 3.32 -0.10 11.29
C ARG A 9 4.20 0.40 10.17
N LEU A 10 4.93 -0.49 9.50
CA LEU A 10 5.76 -0.12 8.35
C LEU A 10 4.89 -0.08 7.10
N GLY A 11 4.96 0.99 6.33
CA GLY A 11 4.39 1.05 4.99
C GLY A 11 5.40 1.56 3.98
N LEU A 12 5.09 1.32 2.71
CA LEU A 12 5.82 1.86 1.59
C LEU A 12 5.00 2.98 0.93
N LEU A 13 5.69 4.06 0.54
CA LEU A 13 5.14 5.10 -0.32
C LEU A 13 5.99 5.28 -1.57
N LEU A 14 5.49 4.86 -2.73
CA LEU A 14 6.10 5.15 -4.03
C LEU A 14 5.48 6.44 -4.58
N SER A 15 6.21 7.55 -4.57
CA SER A 15 5.65 8.86 -4.94
C SER A 15 6.69 9.89 -5.35
N SER A 16 6.27 11.06 -5.83
CA SER A 16 7.12 12.26 -5.87
C SER A 16 7.32 12.87 -4.46
N GLU A 17 8.39 13.65 -4.26
CA GLU A 17 8.71 14.24 -2.95
C GLU A 17 7.59 15.15 -2.45
N LYS A 18 7.02 15.95 -3.35
CA LYS A 18 5.90 16.84 -3.05
C LYS A 18 4.68 16.08 -2.55
N GLN A 19 4.34 14.96 -3.19
CA GLN A 19 3.21 14.13 -2.77
C GLN A 19 3.52 13.43 -1.43
N ALA A 20 4.77 13.00 -1.22
CA ALA A 20 5.19 12.38 0.04
C ALA A 20 5.03 13.34 1.23
N ALA A 21 5.40 14.61 1.06
CA ALA A 21 5.24 15.62 2.10
C ALA A 21 3.77 15.81 2.53
N LEU A 22 2.83 15.62 1.61
CA LEU A 22 1.39 15.73 1.88
C LEU A 22 0.81 14.47 2.53
N ILE A 23 1.35 13.29 2.22
CA ILE A 23 0.79 12.00 2.65
C ILE A 23 1.44 11.48 3.92
N ALA A 24 2.76 11.55 4.02
CA ALA A 24 3.52 10.81 5.04
C ALA A 24 3.21 11.28 6.46
N ARG A 25 3.16 12.60 6.68
CA ARG A 25 2.94 13.17 8.01
C ARG A 25 1.54 12.89 8.55
N PRO A 26 0.44 13.16 7.83
CA PRO A 26 -0.91 12.84 8.32
C PRO A 26 -1.10 11.35 8.63
N LEU A 27 -0.57 10.46 7.78
CA LEU A 27 -0.68 9.02 8.01
C LEU A 27 0.14 8.55 9.22
N ALA A 28 1.30 9.17 9.47
CA ALA A 28 2.09 8.88 10.66
C ALA A 28 1.38 9.32 11.95
N GLU A 29 0.81 10.52 11.96
CA GLU A 29 0.14 11.12 13.13
C GLU A 29 -1.17 10.40 13.47
N GLU A 30 -2.02 10.12 12.48
CA GLU A 30 -3.39 9.62 12.73
C GLU A 30 -3.51 8.09 12.71
N HIS A 31 -2.64 7.40 11.96
CA HIS A 31 -2.81 5.97 11.68
C HIS A 31 -1.66 5.09 12.21
N SER A 32 -0.69 5.68 12.92
CA SER A 32 0.48 4.97 13.45
C SER A 32 1.23 4.18 12.37
N VAL A 33 1.36 4.76 11.17
CA VAL A 33 2.09 4.16 10.04
C VAL A 33 3.35 4.98 9.76
N ARG A 34 4.52 4.34 9.83
CA ARG A 34 5.78 4.90 9.33
C ARG A 34 5.91 4.53 7.85
N LEU A 35 5.86 5.52 6.97
CA LEU A 35 6.05 5.33 5.54
C LEU A 35 7.52 5.51 5.16
N GLU A 36 8.07 4.50 4.49
CA GLU A 36 9.35 4.62 3.78
C GLU A 36 9.08 5.04 2.34
N ARG A 37 9.70 6.14 1.91
CA ARG A 37 9.43 6.78 0.62
C ARG A 37 10.43 6.32 -0.43
N PHE A 38 9.92 5.96 -1.60
CA PHE A 38 10.69 5.69 -2.81
C PHE A 38 10.18 6.53 -3.97
N GLU A 39 11.08 6.90 -4.88
CA GLU A 39 10.73 7.60 -6.12
C GLU A 39 10.66 6.66 -7.32
N GLN A 40 11.43 5.56 -7.26
CA GLN A 40 11.57 4.61 -8.35
C GLN A 40 11.01 3.25 -7.93
N ALA A 41 10.27 2.61 -8.84
CA ALA A 41 9.63 1.33 -8.57
C ALA A 41 10.63 0.21 -8.23
N HIS A 42 11.84 0.24 -8.80
CA HIS A 42 12.85 -0.78 -8.53
C HIS A 42 13.32 -0.78 -7.07
N ASP A 43 13.66 0.38 -6.52
CA ASP A 43 14.05 0.52 -5.11
C ASP A 43 12.90 0.12 -4.17
N ALA A 44 11.67 0.45 -4.56
CA ALA A 44 10.48 0.09 -3.82
C ALA A 44 10.27 -1.44 -3.77
N MET A 45 10.52 -2.15 -4.87
CA MET A 45 10.42 -3.61 -4.91
C MET A 45 11.46 -4.28 -4.01
N ASP A 46 12.70 -3.81 -4.02
CA ASP A 46 13.75 -4.35 -3.14
C ASP A 46 13.41 -4.16 -1.67
N PHE A 47 12.85 -3.00 -1.30
CA PHE A 47 12.35 -2.77 0.04
C PHE A 47 11.16 -3.68 0.41
N VAL A 48 10.23 -3.92 -0.51
CA VAL A 48 9.09 -4.80 -0.26
C VAL A 48 9.55 -6.22 0.05
N ARG A 49 10.52 -6.73 -0.71
CA ARG A 49 11.12 -8.05 -0.49
C ARG A 49 11.86 -8.14 0.84
N GLU A 50 12.61 -7.11 1.22
CA GLU A 50 13.45 -7.16 2.41
C GLU A 50 12.67 -6.86 3.71
N LYS A 51 11.75 -5.89 3.66
CA LYS A 51 11.12 -5.32 4.86
C LYS A 51 9.67 -5.72 5.04
N HIS A 52 9.04 -6.35 4.04
CA HIS A 52 7.66 -6.81 4.08
C HIS A 52 6.68 -5.79 4.69
N PRO A 53 6.52 -4.61 4.06
CA PRO A 53 5.64 -3.56 4.57
C PRO A 53 4.21 -4.08 4.75
N GLN A 54 3.45 -3.44 5.64
CA GLN A 54 2.08 -3.83 5.96
C GLN A 54 1.04 -3.16 5.06
N VAL A 55 1.43 -2.12 4.34
CA VAL A 55 0.63 -1.42 3.34
C VAL A 55 1.57 -0.80 2.32
N VAL A 56 1.13 -0.75 1.07
CA VAL A 56 1.83 -0.08 -0.01
C VAL A 56 0.90 0.98 -0.59
N ILE A 57 1.39 2.20 -0.70
CA ILE A 57 0.72 3.31 -1.37
C ILE A 57 1.60 3.68 -2.56
N ALA A 58 1.06 3.62 -3.77
CA ALA A 58 1.84 3.87 -4.98
C ALA A 58 1.15 4.85 -5.92
N ASP A 59 1.87 5.91 -6.28
CA ASP A 59 1.58 6.76 -7.42
C ASP A 59 1.92 6.01 -8.71
N PHE A 60 0.89 5.74 -9.52
CA PHE A 60 1.03 4.93 -10.72
C PHE A 60 1.96 5.56 -11.77
N GLU A 61 2.08 6.89 -11.80
CA GLU A 61 3.01 7.55 -12.73
C GLU A 61 4.48 7.19 -12.44
N ARG A 62 4.80 6.74 -11.22
CA ARG A 62 6.17 6.33 -10.84
C ARG A 62 6.60 4.99 -11.43
N PHE A 63 5.68 4.20 -12.00
CA PHE A 63 6.05 3.02 -12.78
C PHE A 63 6.51 3.39 -14.21
N GLY A 64 6.32 4.65 -14.63
CA GLY A 64 6.80 5.17 -15.91
C GLY A 64 6.36 4.29 -17.09
N ALA A 65 7.31 3.99 -17.98
CA ALA A 65 7.04 3.19 -19.18
C ALA A 65 6.66 1.72 -18.88
N ALA A 66 6.99 1.19 -17.69
CA ALA A 66 6.61 -0.16 -17.31
C ALA A 66 5.11 -0.26 -16.95
N GLY A 67 4.53 0.83 -16.44
CA GLY A 67 3.09 0.95 -16.15
C GLY A 67 2.51 -0.26 -15.43
N ILE A 68 1.52 -0.90 -16.05
CA ILE A 68 0.83 -2.09 -15.51
C ILE A 68 1.77 -3.26 -15.21
N TYR A 69 2.82 -3.47 -16.01
CA TYR A 69 3.77 -4.57 -15.75
C TYR A 69 4.58 -4.33 -14.49
N GLY A 70 5.05 -3.10 -14.29
CA GLY A 70 5.75 -2.73 -13.05
C GLY A 70 4.84 -2.82 -11.82
N LEU A 71 3.57 -2.50 -11.97
CA LEU A 71 2.57 -2.73 -10.93
C LEU A 71 2.38 -4.24 -10.67
N ALA A 72 2.26 -5.06 -11.71
CA ALA A 72 2.10 -6.50 -11.55
C ALA A 72 3.29 -7.14 -10.82
N ASP A 73 4.52 -6.71 -11.14
CA ASP A 73 5.73 -7.13 -10.43
C ASP A 73 5.67 -6.73 -8.96
N LEU A 74 5.30 -5.49 -8.65
CA LEU A 74 5.12 -5.04 -7.27
C LEU A 74 4.05 -5.87 -6.54
N MET A 75 2.92 -6.15 -7.18
CA MET A 75 1.83 -6.94 -6.60
C MET A 75 2.25 -8.40 -6.34
N ALA A 76 3.12 -8.96 -7.18
CA ALA A 76 3.64 -10.32 -7.00
C ALA A 76 4.62 -10.43 -5.82
N GLU A 77 5.38 -9.38 -5.54
CA GLU A 77 6.35 -9.32 -4.45
C GLU A 77 5.72 -8.84 -3.12
N ALA A 78 4.69 -8.00 -3.20
CA ALA A 78 4.05 -7.42 -2.03
C ALA A 78 3.04 -8.38 -1.39
N ASP A 79 3.40 -8.97 -0.24
CA ASP A 79 2.45 -9.58 0.70
C ASP A 79 1.64 -8.53 1.49
N ALA A 80 1.29 -7.42 0.82
CA ALA A 80 0.68 -6.25 1.43
C ALA A 80 -0.43 -5.70 0.54
N PRO A 81 -1.52 -5.18 1.12
CA PRO A 81 -2.51 -4.45 0.36
C PRO A 81 -1.90 -3.23 -0.32
N VAL A 82 -2.15 -3.10 -1.62
CA VAL A 82 -1.71 -1.97 -2.45
C VAL A 82 -2.89 -1.01 -2.68
N ILE A 83 -2.65 0.26 -2.40
CA ILE A 83 -3.53 1.38 -2.70
C ILE A 83 -2.85 2.21 -3.79
N LEU A 84 -3.55 2.47 -4.89
CA LEU A 84 -3.04 3.27 -6.00
C LEU A 84 -3.54 4.70 -5.93
N ILE A 85 -2.68 5.62 -6.33
CA ILE A 85 -3.02 6.99 -6.69
C ILE A 85 -2.75 7.13 -8.19
N VAL A 86 -3.75 7.55 -8.93
CA VAL A 86 -3.71 7.73 -10.40
C VAL A 86 -4.24 9.10 -10.75
N ARG A 87 -3.70 9.73 -11.78
CA ARG A 87 -4.21 11.03 -12.26
C ARG A 87 -5.41 10.87 -13.19
N ASP A 88 -5.29 9.94 -14.12
CA ASP A 88 -6.29 9.55 -15.10
C ASP A 88 -6.15 8.04 -15.31
N VAL A 89 -7.25 7.35 -15.61
CA VAL A 89 -7.23 5.90 -15.80
C VAL A 89 -8.25 5.50 -16.88
N SER A 90 -7.73 4.81 -17.89
CA SER A 90 -8.55 4.21 -18.94
C SER A 90 -9.40 3.05 -18.40
N GLU A 91 -10.49 2.70 -19.10
CA GLU A 91 -11.29 1.52 -18.74
C GLU A 91 -10.44 0.24 -18.70
N TRP A 92 -9.50 0.10 -19.64
CA TRP A 92 -8.59 -1.03 -19.68
C TRP A 92 -7.70 -1.10 -18.42
N GLU A 93 -7.10 0.01 -17.99
CA GLU A 93 -6.29 0.04 -16.77
C GLU A 93 -7.12 -0.27 -15.51
N ARG A 94 -8.37 0.20 -15.43
CA ARG A 94 -9.27 -0.15 -14.31
C ARG A 94 -9.51 -1.65 -14.23
N GLU A 95 -9.71 -2.31 -15.37
CA GLU A 95 -9.86 -3.76 -15.42
C GLU A 95 -8.58 -4.46 -14.96
N GLN A 96 -7.40 -3.97 -15.38
CA GLN A 96 -6.12 -4.53 -14.94
C GLN A 96 -5.89 -4.36 -13.43
N PHE A 97 -6.15 -3.17 -12.87
CA PHE A 97 -6.02 -2.93 -11.43
C PHE A 97 -6.90 -3.86 -10.61
N LYS A 98 -8.14 -4.08 -11.06
CA LYS A 98 -9.07 -5.02 -10.44
C LYS A 98 -8.58 -6.46 -10.55
N ALA A 99 -8.08 -6.87 -11.71
CA ALA A 99 -7.55 -8.21 -11.94
C ALA A 99 -6.31 -8.51 -11.08
N LEU A 100 -5.45 -7.52 -10.87
CA LEU A 100 -4.28 -7.61 -10.01
C LEU A 100 -4.62 -7.64 -8.51
N GLY A 101 -5.85 -7.26 -8.13
CA GLY A 101 -6.27 -7.25 -6.73
C GLY A 101 -5.88 -5.97 -5.97
N VAL A 102 -5.70 -4.85 -6.67
CA VAL A 102 -5.50 -3.54 -6.05
C VAL A 102 -6.68 -3.24 -5.12
N VAL A 103 -6.38 -2.86 -3.88
CA VAL A 103 -7.41 -2.72 -2.83
C VAL A 103 -8.26 -1.48 -3.03
N HIS A 104 -7.64 -0.39 -3.47
CA HIS A 104 -8.31 0.86 -3.75
C HIS A 104 -7.52 1.69 -4.75
N VAL A 105 -8.23 2.49 -5.55
CA VAL A 105 -7.65 3.40 -6.54
C VAL A 105 -8.22 4.79 -6.28
N PHE A 106 -7.36 5.75 -5.95
CA PHE A 106 -7.68 7.17 -5.91
C PHE A 106 -7.39 7.79 -7.27
N GLU A 107 -8.43 8.23 -7.96
CA GLU A 107 -8.31 8.90 -9.24
C GLU A 107 -8.47 10.41 -9.09
N GLY A 108 -7.49 11.16 -9.58
CA GLY A 108 -7.49 12.62 -9.51
C GLY A 108 -7.31 13.14 -8.09
N THR A 109 -8.13 14.12 -7.71
CA THR A 109 -8.05 14.77 -6.38
C THR A 109 -8.83 13.97 -5.36
N PHE A 110 -8.21 13.70 -4.21
CA PHE A 110 -8.83 13.02 -3.07
C PHE A 110 -8.50 13.74 -1.77
N LYS A 111 -9.26 13.46 -0.71
CA LYS A 111 -8.96 13.99 0.62
C LYS A 111 -7.99 13.07 1.35
N ILE A 112 -7.04 13.65 2.08
CA ILE A 112 -6.08 12.87 2.88
C ILE A 112 -6.80 11.99 3.93
N SER A 113 -7.92 12.44 4.48
CA SER A 113 -8.75 11.64 5.38
C SER A 113 -9.28 10.36 4.72
N GLU A 114 -9.67 10.42 3.44
CA GLU A 114 -10.15 9.26 2.68
C GLU A 114 -9.01 8.25 2.47
N LEU A 115 -7.80 8.73 2.17
CA LEU A 115 -6.61 7.87 2.10
C LEU A 115 -6.32 7.20 3.46
N GLY A 116 -6.41 7.95 4.56
CA GLY A 116 -6.26 7.43 5.92
C GLY A 116 -7.27 6.33 6.28
N GLU A 117 -8.53 6.49 5.87
CA GLU A 117 -9.57 5.48 6.02
C GLU A 117 -9.23 4.21 5.22
N GLN A 118 -8.81 4.34 3.96
CA GLN A 118 -8.44 3.18 3.13
C GLN A 118 -7.20 2.46 3.66
N VAL A 119 -6.19 3.19 4.13
CA VAL A 119 -5.01 2.62 4.81
C VAL A 119 -5.45 1.86 6.06
N SER A 120 -6.33 2.43 6.88
CA SER A 120 -6.85 1.76 8.08
C SER A 120 -7.61 0.48 7.76
N LEU A 121 -8.42 0.48 6.71
CA LEU A 121 -9.17 -0.68 6.23
C LEU A 121 -8.22 -1.77 5.69
N ALA A 122 -7.24 -1.38 4.88
CA ALA A 122 -6.21 -2.25 4.32
C ALA A 122 -5.42 -2.98 5.43
N LEU A 123 -4.96 -2.23 6.43
CA LEU A 123 -4.23 -2.78 7.57
C LEU A 123 -5.09 -3.75 8.38
N LYS A 124 -6.39 -3.49 8.58
CA LYS A 124 -7.31 -4.41 9.28
C LYS A 124 -7.53 -5.72 8.52
N ARG A 125 -7.52 -5.72 7.18
CA ARG A 125 -7.73 -6.93 6.36
C ARG A 125 -6.60 -7.95 6.54
N ARG A 126 -5.33 -7.49 6.65
CA ARG A 126 -4.18 -8.37 6.90
C ARG A 126 -4.31 -9.15 8.21
N PHE A 127 -4.86 -8.53 9.25
CA PHE A 127 -5.08 -9.20 10.54
C PHE A 127 -6.14 -10.31 10.49
N ARG A 128 -7.15 -10.22 9.61
CA ARG A 128 -8.15 -11.30 9.50
C ARG A 128 -7.57 -12.58 8.90
N ILE A 129 -6.64 -12.45 7.95
CA ILE A 129 -5.97 -13.60 7.32
C ILE A 129 -4.90 -14.21 8.25
N GLY A 130 -4.26 -13.38 9.10
CA GLY A 130 -3.24 -13.85 10.05
C GLY A 130 -3.74 -14.29 11.44
N SER A 131 -5.01 -14.06 11.81
CA SER A 131 -5.48 -14.29 13.20
C SER A 131 -6.46 -15.46 13.37
N SER A 132 -6.93 -16.11 12.31
CA SER A 132 -7.78 -17.30 12.44
C SER A 132 -7.98 -18.00 11.10
N ASP A 133 -7.04 -18.81 10.66
CA ASP A 133 -7.30 -19.94 9.74
C ASP A 133 -6.30 -21.09 9.98
N ARG A 134 -6.20 -21.51 11.25
CA ARG A 134 -6.10 -22.96 11.49
C ARG A 134 -7.50 -23.51 11.27
N LEU A 135 -7.77 -23.94 10.05
CA LEU A 135 -8.91 -24.80 9.77
C LEU A 135 -8.86 -25.98 10.78
N PRO A 136 -9.98 -26.38 11.40
CA PRO A 136 -9.99 -27.60 12.19
C PRO A 136 -9.57 -28.75 11.27
N THR A 137 -8.50 -29.45 11.64
CA THR A 137 -8.16 -30.76 11.08
C THR A 137 -9.37 -31.67 11.31
N VAL A 138 -10.14 -31.90 10.25
CA VAL A 138 -11.10 -33.00 10.22
C VAL A 138 -10.24 -34.26 10.07
N GLY A 139 -10.05 -34.96 11.18
CA GLY A 139 -9.49 -36.30 11.15
C GLY A 139 -10.44 -37.23 10.41
N VAL A 140 -9.90 -37.94 9.42
CA VAL A 140 -10.45 -39.20 8.90
C VAL A 140 -9.44 -40.28 9.18
#